data_AF-A0AB39YZC4-F1
#
_entry.id   AF-A0AB39YZC4-F1
#
_cell.length_a   1.000
_cell.length_b   1.000
_cell.length_c   1.000
_cell.angle_alpha   90.00
_cell.angle_beta   90.00
_cell.angle_gamma   90.00
#
_symmetry.space_group_name_H-M   'P 1'
#
loop_
_entity.id
_entity.type
_entity.pdbx_description
1 polymer ?
#
loop_
_entity_poly.entity_id
_entity_poly.type
_entity_poly.pdbx_seq_one_letter_code
_entity_poly.pdbx_strand_id
1 'polypeptide(L)'
;MIRVNTCLVVFILFVLYIDQNHGSTTVLYEFHIKEVYGTRDEKGELMDNSEESGKEPELIITGKRTSSTLFKGIEKNYAYVETAIYKADDNGYHVKYNYSLSPVELDPRLNGQTLKSTVG
;
A
#
# COMPACT_ATOMS: atom_id res chain seq x y z
N MET A 1 -44.87 2.74 31.86
CA MET A 1 -43.61 3.52 32.03
C MET A 1 -42.44 2.89 31.24
N ILE A 2 -42.70 2.45 30.00
CA ILE A 2 -41.74 1.75 29.09
C ILE A 2 -41.38 2.65 27.89
N ARG A 3 -41.84 3.90 27.85
CA ARG A 3 -41.70 4.75 26.64
C ARG A 3 -40.43 5.60 26.60
N VAL A 4 -39.90 6.07 27.73
CA VAL A 4 -38.77 7.02 27.73
C VAL A 4 -37.43 6.30 27.53
N ASN A 5 -37.16 5.25 28.30
CA ASN A 5 -35.89 4.52 28.22
C ASN A 5 -35.67 3.86 26.85
N THR A 6 -36.75 3.35 26.22
CA THR A 6 -36.68 2.70 24.91
C THR A 6 -36.37 3.70 23.80
N CYS A 7 -36.95 4.90 23.86
CA CYS A 7 -36.61 5.99 22.93
C CYS A 7 -35.16 6.46 23.10
N LEU A 8 -34.67 6.53 24.34
CA LEU A 8 -33.30 6.96 24.65
C LEU A 8 -32.28 5.95 24.13
N VAL A 9 -32.55 4.65 24.28
CA VAL A 9 -31.71 3.57 23.71
C VAL A 9 -31.69 3.64 22.18
N VAL A 10 -32.84 3.84 21.54
CA VAL A 10 -32.91 4.02 20.07
C VAL A 10 -32.11 5.25 19.63
N PHE A 11 -32.19 6.36 20.36
CA PHE A 11 -31.45 7.58 20.05
C PHE A 11 -29.93 7.37 20.19
N ILE A 12 -29.48 6.68 21.24
CA ILE A 12 -28.06 6.31 21.41
C ILE A 12 -27.59 5.42 20.25
N LEU A 13 -28.40 4.43 19.85
CA LEU A 13 -28.07 3.56 18.72
C LEU A 13 -27.97 4.35 17.40
N PHE A 14 -28.85 5.33 17.19
CA PHE A 14 -28.77 6.21 16.01
C PHE A 14 -27.52 7.10 16.02
N VAL A 15 -27.16 7.68 17.17
CA VAL A 15 -25.94 8.50 17.28
C VAL A 15 -24.69 7.68 17.02
N LEU A 16 -24.60 6.47 17.61
CA LEU A 16 -23.48 5.54 17.39
C LEU A 16 -23.40 5.07 15.92
N TYR A 17 -24.54 4.87 15.27
CA TYR A 17 -24.59 4.48 13.85
C TYR A 17 -24.12 5.59 12.91
N ILE A 18 -24.46 6.86 13.22
CA ILE A 18 -24.01 8.02 12.43
C ILE A 18 -22.50 8.24 12.61
N ASP A 19 -22.00 8.11 13.84
CA ASP A 19 -20.58 8.27 14.18
C ASP A 19 -19.69 7.24 13.47
N GLN A 20 -20.14 5.97 13.40
CA GLN A 20 -19.43 4.94 12.63
C GLN A 20 -19.34 5.23 11.13
N ASN A 21 -20.33 5.92 10.56
CA ASN A 21 -20.34 6.26 9.14
C ASN A 21 -19.52 7.51 8.79
N HIS A 22 -19.40 8.49 9.70
CA HIS A 22 -18.63 9.72 9.45
C HIS A 22 -17.11 9.50 9.46
N GLY A 23 -16.62 8.46 10.14
CA GLY A 23 -15.18 8.12 10.17
C GLY A 23 -14.71 7.15 9.07
N SER A 24 -15.58 6.78 8.12
CA SER A 24 -15.29 5.66 7.22
C SER A 24 -14.57 6.11 5.94
N THR A 25 -13.24 6.19 5.98
CA THR A 25 -12.42 6.14 4.75
C THR A 25 -12.78 4.86 4.00
N THR A 26 -13.39 5.00 2.82
CA THR A 26 -13.87 3.85 2.05
C THR A 26 -12.78 3.42 1.07
N VAL A 27 -12.15 2.28 1.33
CA VAL A 27 -11.20 1.67 0.40
C VAL A 27 -11.97 1.12 -0.79
N LEU A 28 -11.69 1.65 -1.98
CA LEU A 28 -12.35 1.21 -3.23
C LEU A 28 -11.67 -0.02 -3.81
N TYR A 29 -10.34 -0.05 -3.76
CA TYR A 29 -9.54 -1.17 -4.25
C TYR A 29 -8.15 -1.20 -3.59
N GLU A 30 -7.56 -2.38 -3.57
CA GLU A 30 -6.19 -2.64 -3.14
C GLU A 30 -5.58 -3.72 -4.04
N PHE A 31 -4.41 -3.45 -4.61
CA PHE A 31 -3.68 -4.35 -5.48
C PHE A 31 -2.27 -4.60 -4.94
N HIS A 32 -1.88 -5.87 -4.92
CA HIS A 32 -0.51 -6.31 -4.66
C HIS A 32 -0.01 -7.08 -5.87
N ILE A 33 0.89 -6.47 -6.64
CA ILE A 33 1.36 -6.98 -7.92
C ILE A 33 2.83 -7.34 -7.78
N LYS A 34 3.15 -8.60 -8.07
CA LYS A 34 4.53 -9.08 -8.15
C LYS A 34 4.97 -9.08 -9.61
N GLU A 35 5.87 -8.16 -9.96
CA GLU A 35 6.47 -8.05 -11.29
C GLU A 35 7.78 -8.87 -11.33
N VAL A 36 8.27 -9.21 -12.52
CA VAL A 36 9.51 -10.00 -12.69
C VAL A 36 10.71 -9.37 -11.98
N TYR A 37 10.77 -8.04 -11.97
CA TYR A 37 11.86 -7.25 -11.38
C TYR A 37 11.39 -6.32 -10.27
N GLY A 38 10.22 -6.56 -9.68
CA GLY A 38 9.68 -5.62 -8.71
C GLY A 38 8.40 -6.04 -8.00
N THR A 39 7.97 -5.18 -7.10
CA THR A 39 6.68 -5.27 -6.43
C THR A 39 5.97 -3.95 -6.56
N ARG A 40 4.67 -3.97 -6.79
CA ARG A 40 3.82 -2.79 -6.83
C ARG A 40 2.62 -3.01 -5.93
N ASP A 41 2.52 -2.17 -4.91
CA ASP A 41 1.35 -2.05 -4.06
C ASP A 41 0.61 -0.79 -4.48
N GLU A 42 -0.70 -0.86 -4.66
CA GLU A 42 -1.55 0.28 -5.03
C GLU A 42 -2.87 0.20 -4.29
N LYS A 43 -3.35 1.33 -3.78
CA LYS A 43 -4.59 1.45 -3.03
C LYS A 43 -5.33 2.72 -3.45
N GLY A 44 -6.61 2.59 -3.77
CA GLY A 44 -7.51 3.71 -4.02
C GLY A 44 -8.49 3.87 -2.86
N GLU A 45 -8.57 5.07 -2.31
CA GLU A 45 -9.44 5.40 -1.17
C GLU A 45 -10.30 6.62 -1.51
N LEU A 46 -11.58 6.55 -1.14
CA LEU A 46 -12.45 7.72 -1.14
C LEU A 46 -12.39 8.36 0.26
N MET A 47 -11.88 9.58 0.33
CA MET A 47 -11.84 10.37 1.55
C MET A 47 -13.08 11.26 1.59
N ASP A 48 -14.00 10.94 2.50
CA ASP A 48 -15.21 11.73 2.68
C ASP A 48 -14.87 12.97 3.53
N ASN A 49 -14.78 14.13 2.90
CA ASN A 49 -14.44 15.40 3.55
C ASN A 49 -15.67 16.05 4.23
N SER A 50 -16.62 15.24 4.70
CA SER A 50 -17.94 15.68 5.17
C SER A 50 -17.92 16.66 6.37
N GLU A 51 -16.80 16.75 7.09
CA GLU A 51 -16.59 17.74 8.16
C GLU A 51 -16.22 19.15 7.65
N GLU A 52 -15.70 19.27 6.41
CA GLU A 52 -15.45 20.55 5.74
C GLU A 52 -16.62 20.88 4.81
N SER A 53 -17.58 21.66 5.33
CA SER A 53 -18.77 22.14 4.61
C SER A 53 -18.46 22.56 3.16
N GLY A 54 -18.85 21.71 2.20
CA GLY A 54 -18.87 22.03 0.77
C GLY A 54 -17.76 21.41 -0.09
N LYS A 55 -16.88 20.57 0.48
CA LYS A 55 -15.91 19.82 -0.33
C LYS A 55 -16.51 18.50 -0.82
N GLU A 56 -16.35 18.23 -2.12
CA GLU A 56 -16.67 16.93 -2.69
C GLU A 56 -15.73 15.85 -2.12
N PRO A 57 -16.17 14.58 -2.05
CA PRO A 57 -15.31 13.49 -1.65
C PRO A 57 -14.11 13.35 -2.60
N GLU A 58 -12.91 13.24 -2.03
CA GLU A 58 -11.65 13.19 -2.78
C GLU A 58 -11.21 11.74 -3.01
N LEU A 59 -10.81 11.41 -4.25
CA LEU A 59 -10.21 10.11 -4.57
C LEU A 59 -8.70 10.18 -4.39
N ILE A 60 -8.17 9.48 -3.39
CA ILE A 60 -6.74 9.38 -3.14
C ILE A 60 -6.24 8.03 -3.67
N ILE A 61 -5.34 8.07 -4.65
CA ILE A 61 -4.64 6.88 -5.14
C ILE A 61 -3.22 6.90 -4.59
N THR A 62 -2.88 5.93 -3.75
CA THR A 62 -1.52 5.75 -3.25
C THR A 62 -0.91 4.49 -3.83
N GLY A 63 0.39 4.52 -4.09
CA GLY A 63 1.08 3.30 -4.42
C GLY A 63 2.57 3.35 -4.16
N LYS A 64 3.13 2.16 -3.99
CA LYS A 64 4.54 1.92 -3.76
C LYS A 64 5.03 0.93 -4.81
N ARG A 65 5.96 1.37 -5.65
CA ARG A 65 6.65 0.49 -6.60
C ARG A 65 8.08 0.32 -6.15
N THR A 66 8.50 -0.93 -5.94
CA THR A 66 9.90 -1.30 -5.72
C THR A 66 10.41 -2.01 -6.96
N SER A 67 11.44 -1.49 -7.61
CA SER A 67 12.14 -2.11 -8.73
C SER A 67 13.56 -2.48 -8.29
N SER A 68 14.07 -3.63 -8.70
CA SER A 68 15.46 -3.98 -8.49
C SER A 68 16.13 -4.53 -9.74
N THR A 69 17.39 -4.14 -9.94
CA THR A 69 18.22 -4.67 -11.02
C THR A 69 19.62 -4.98 -10.52
N LEU A 70 20.18 -6.06 -11.04
CA LEU A 70 21.55 -6.48 -10.76
C LEU A 70 22.43 -6.08 -11.92
N PHE A 71 23.51 -5.38 -11.64
CA PHE A 71 24.52 -5.07 -12.66
C PHE A 71 25.89 -5.59 -12.25
N LYS A 72 26.62 -6.07 -13.26
CA LYS A 72 27.98 -6.57 -13.13
C LYS A 72 28.94 -5.39 -13.06
N GLY A 73 29.59 -5.21 -11.92
CA GLY A 73 30.75 -4.32 -11.79
C GLY A 73 32.05 -5.08 -12.07
N ILE A 74 33.16 -4.34 -12.15
CA ILE A 74 34.49 -4.88 -12.45
C ILE A 74 34.99 -5.78 -11.29
N GLU A 75 34.75 -5.38 -10.04
CA GLU A 75 35.18 -6.11 -8.83
C GLU A 75 34.02 -6.76 -8.06
N LYS A 76 32.84 -6.14 -8.07
CA LYS A 76 31.65 -6.60 -7.35
C LYS A 76 30.41 -6.40 -8.19
N ASN A 77 29.41 -7.25 -7.99
CA ASN A 77 28.07 -6.98 -8.50
C ASN A 77 27.36 -6.02 -7.56
N TYR A 78 26.36 -5.33 -8.07
CA TYR A 78 25.57 -4.39 -7.29
C TYR A 78 24.09 -4.62 -7.55
N ALA A 79 23.30 -4.52 -6.50
CA ALA A 79 21.86 -4.37 -6.58
C ALA A 79 21.51 -2.89 -6.52
N TYR A 80 20.84 -2.42 -7.56
CA TYR A 80 20.11 -1.16 -7.54
C TYR A 80 18.68 -1.45 -7.10
N VAL A 81 18.19 -0.69 -6.13
CA VAL A 81 16.78 -0.73 -5.71
C VAL A 81 16.21 0.67 -5.80
N GLU A 82 15.11 0.80 -6.52
CA GLU A 82 14.33 2.04 -6.62
C GLU A 82 12.97 1.81 -5.98
N THR A 83 12.60 2.67 -5.04
CA THR A 83 11.26 2.71 -4.45
C THR A 83 10.59 4.03 -4.81
N ALA A 84 9.56 3.99 -5.65
CA ALA A 84 8.71 5.12 -5.95
C ALA A 84 7.44 5.05 -5.09
N ILE A 85 7.20 6.08 -4.29
CA ILE A 85 5.95 6.27 -3.54
C ILE A 85 5.18 7.38 -4.24
N TYR A 86 3.99 7.10 -4.74
CA TYR A 86 3.16 8.09 -5.42
C TYR A 86 1.82 8.28 -4.73
N LYS A 87 1.32 9.51 -4.83
CA LYS A 87 -0.01 9.93 -4.37
C LYS A 87 -0.65 10.75 -5.50
N ALA A 88 -1.83 10.34 -5.95
CA ALA A 88 -2.70 11.17 -6.78
C ALA A 88 -3.84 11.68 -5.89
N ASP A 89 -4.04 12.99 -5.87
CA ASP A 89 -5.09 13.68 -5.12
C ASP A 89 -5.56 14.92 -5.92
N ASP A 90 -6.45 15.74 -5.37
CA ASP A 90 -7.03 16.90 -6.08
C ASP A 90 -5.99 17.99 -6.41
N ASN A 91 -4.81 17.95 -5.78
CA ASN A 91 -3.68 18.85 -6.08
C ASN A 91 -2.73 18.29 -7.14
N GLY A 92 -3.03 17.11 -7.69
CA GLY A 92 -2.34 16.49 -8.80
C GLY A 92 -1.57 15.22 -8.42
N TYR A 93 -0.54 14.91 -9.21
CA TYR A 93 0.26 13.70 -9.07
C TYR A 93 1.59 13.99 -8.40
N HIS A 94 1.82 13.39 -7.24
CA HIS A 94 3.02 13.55 -6.43
C HIS A 94 3.80 12.25 -6.38
N VAL A 95 5.12 12.30 -6.61
CA VAL A 95 5.99 11.13 -6.54
C VAL A 95 7.23 11.43 -5.71
N LYS A 96 7.56 10.54 -4.79
CA LYS A 96 8.82 10.51 -4.05
C LYS A 96 9.61 9.27 -4.42
N TYR A 97 10.82 9.49 -4.95
CA TYR A 97 11.76 8.44 -5.29
C TYR A 97 12.77 8.24 -4.16
N ASN A 98 13.00 6.99 -3.77
CA ASN A 98 14.10 6.60 -2.90
C ASN A 98 14.92 5.55 -3.64
N TYR A 99 16.20 5.82 -3.86
CA TYR A 99 17.12 4.89 -4.50
C TYR A 99 18.16 4.40 -3.51
N SER A 100 18.53 3.14 -3.62
CA SER A 100 19.67 2.59 -2.91
C SER A 100 20.52 1.74 -3.86
N LEU A 101 21.82 1.75 -3.59
CA LEU A 101 22.79 0.96 -4.32
C LEU A 101 23.63 0.20 -3.31
N SER A 102 23.67 -1.13 -3.44
CA SER A 102 24.40 -1.97 -2.49
C SER A 102 25.20 -3.04 -3.23
N PRO A 103 26.45 -3.29 -2.84
CA PRO A 103 27.23 -4.39 -3.40
C PRO A 103 26.58 -5.72 -3.01
N VAL A 104 26.56 -6.67 -3.94
CA VAL A 104 26.01 -8.01 -3.73
C VAL A 104 27.03 -9.05 -4.18
N GLU A 105 27.26 -10.03 -3.31
CA GLU A 105 27.94 -11.26 -3.69
C GLU A 105 26.91 -12.16 -4.39
N LEU A 106 26.93 -12.17 -5.72
CA LEU A 106 26.27 -13.23 -6.47
C LEU A 106 27.12 -14.47 -6.24
N ASP A 107 26.73 -15.29 -5.26
CA ASP A 107 27.44 -16.52 -4.93
C ASP A 107 27.60 -17.37 -6.21
N PRO A 108 28.83 -17.54 -6.73
CA PRO A 108 29.05 -18.35 -7.93
C PRO A 108 28.87 -19.85 -7.67
N ARG A 109 28.50 -20.27 -6.43
CA ARG A 109 28.54 -21.66 -5.96
C ARG A 109 27.18 -22.34 -5.76
N LEU A 110 26.08 -21.81 -6.30
CA LEU A 110 24.93 -22.68 -6.63
C LEU A 110 25.29 -23.59 -7.81
N ASN A 111 26.29 -24.45 -7.57
CA ASN A 111 26.72 -25.55 -8.40
C ASN A 111 25.59 -26.58 -8.37
N GLY A 112 25.18 -27.09 -9.53
CA GLY A 112 24.07 -28.03 -9.68
C GLY A 112 24.18 -29.33 -8.86
N GLN A 113 25.29 -29.54 -8.14
CA GLN A 113 25.48 -30.63 -7.17
C GLN A 113 24.73 -30.45 -5.84
N THR A 114 24.28 -29.25 -5.45
CA THR A 114 23.55 -29.05 -4.18
C THR A 114 22.06 -29.43 -4.31
N LEU A 115 21.55 -29.66 -5.52
CA LEU A 115 20.26 -30.30 -5.75
C LEU A 115 20.41 -31.83 -5.68
N LYS A 116 20.96 -32.35 -4.58
CA LYS A 116 20.83 -33.77 -4.27
C LYS A 116 19.40 -33.97 -3.79
N SER A 117 18.54 -34.37 -4.72
CA SER A 117 17.20 -34.88 -4.44
C SER A 117 17.33 -36.01 -3.42
N THR A 118 16.92 -35.75 -2.17
CA THR A 118 16.71 -36.81 -1.19
C THR A 118 15.38 -37.48 -1.55
N VAL A 119 15.42 -38.40 -2.52
CA VAL A 119 14.44 -39.49 -2.56
C VAL A 119 15.09 -40.63 -1.79
N GLY A 120 14.61 -40.83 -0.57
CA GLY A 120 14.86 -41.98 0.28
C GLY A 120 13.54 -42.43 0.87
#